data_AF-A0A6N7FV61-F1
#
_entry.id   AF-A0A6N7FV61-F1
#
_cell.length_a   1.000
_cell.length_b   1.000
_cell.length_c   1.000
_cell.angle_alpha   90.00
_cell.angle_beta   90.00
_cell.angle_gamma   90.00
#
_symmetry.space_group_name_H-M   'P 1'
#
loop_
_entity.id
_entity.type
_entity.pdbx_description
1 polymer ?
#
loop_
_entity_poly.entity_id
_entity_poly.type
_entity_poly.pdbx_seq_one_letter_code
_entity_poly.pdbx_strand_id
1 'polypeptide(L)'
;MVGELGRGADRGRAVRPPPGLAARGRAGRPLCPGRGPARWGGTAGRRPGARLRRGVGRPGRRPCRLPARGLVVVPANTGYLEDEIGHLVRDSEPAVAIVDDPQRAGWCRAAAPDLVVTDVDVALADGSAPELDAAAPDDPALIGYTSGTTGRPKGAVLSHGNLLASTEALRMAWRWVPADRLVLALPLFHMHGLGVGLHGTLLAGASAVLVPRFDVDAVLDAADEHDATLFFGVPTMYSRLAGSPRAGELRRLRLCVSGSAPLPADLFERLEALTGQRVLERYGMTETVMLVSNPCAGERRAGTVGKPLPGVELRLAEPSGEILVRGPNVFAGYRNRPEATAEAIDAEGWFRTGDLGRFDEAGYLA
;
A
#
# COMPACT_ATOMS: atom_id res chain seq x y z
N MET A 1 -6.95 6.55 -11.92
CA MET A 1 -6.34 7.58 -11.06
C MET A 1 -7.16 7.64 -9.78
N VAL A 2 -6.49 7.67 -8.62
CA VAL A 2 -7.15 7.54 -7.32
C VAL A 2 -7.59 8.95 -6.90
N GLY A 3 -8.89 9.16 -6.72
CA GLY A 3 -9.42 10.42 -6.20
C GLY A 3 -9.16 10.57 -4.70
N GLU A 4 -8.95 11.80 -4.24
CA GLU A 4 -8.95 12.12 -2.82
C GLU A 4 -10.35 11.86 -2.25
N LEU A 5 -10.39 11.21 -1.08
CA LEU A 5 -11.60 11.15 -0.27
C LEU A 5 -11.98 12.59 0.09
N GLY A 6 -13.19 12.99 -0.32
CA GLY A 6 -13.62 14.39 -0.44
C GLY A 6 -13.42 15.29 0.78
N ARG A 7 -13.42 16.60 0.49
CA ARG A 7 -13.28 17.71 1.45
C ARG A 7 -14.45 17.78 2.42
N GLY A 8 -14.41 16.96 3.46
CA GLY A 8 -15.19 17.13 4.68
C GLY A 8 -14.25 16.90 5.87
N ALA A 9 -14.52 17.56 7.00
CA ALA A 9 -13.83 17.29 8.27
C ALA A 9 -14.26 15.91 8.83
N ASP A 10 -14.08 14.86 8.02
CA ASP A 10 -14.51 13.51 8.33
C ASP A 10 -13.39 12.83 9.10
N ARG A 11 -13.66 12.57 10.37
CA ARG A 11 -12.77 11.86 11.27
C ARG A 11 -12.67 10.42 10.75
N GLY A 12 -11.53 10.08 10.13
CA GLY A 12 -11.11 8.72 9.80
C GLY A 12 -12.16 7.74 9.25
N ARG A 13 -12.14 7.42 7.95
CA ARG A 13 -13.03 6.36 7.43
C ARG A 13 -12.44 4.96 7.64
N ALA A 14 -13.13 4.12 8.41
CA ALA A 14 -12.75 2.72 8.58
C ALA A 14 -13.04 1.87 7.32
N VAL A 15 -12.05 1.11 6.88
CA VAL A 15 -12.10 0.17 5.75
C VAL A 15 -11.82 -1.24 6.25
N ARG A 16 -12.66 -2.20 5.85
CA ARG A 16 -12.53 -3.62 6.18
C ARG A 16 -12.52 -4.46 4.91
N PRO A 17 -11.83 -5.62 4.90
CA PRO A 17 -11.91 -6.56 3.78
C PRO A 17 -13.36 -7.06 3.62
N PRO A 18 -13.78 -7.40 2.39
CA PRO A 18 -15.07 -8.01 2.17
C PRO A 18 -15.14 -9.40 2.84
N PRO A 19 -16.33 -9.82 3.34
CA PRO A 19 -16.49 -11.15 3.92
C PRO A 19 -16.21 -12.22 2.86
N GLY A 20 -15.16 -13.02 3.06
CA GLY A 20 -14.78 -14.12 2.16
C GLY A 20 -13.33 -14.09 1.65
N LEU A 21 -12.58 -13.02 1.87
CA LEU A 21 -11.16 -12.93 1.45
C LEU A 21 -10.17 -13.72 2.34
N ALA A 22 -10.68 -14.58 3.23
CA ALA A 22 -9.82 -15.52 3.94
C ALA A 22 -9.27 -16.52 2.93
N ALA A 23 -7.99 -16.36 2.57
CA ALA A 23 -7.26 -17.26 1.70
C ALA A 23 -7.57 -18.71 2.10
N ARG A 24 -8.30 -19.43 1.26
CA ARG A 24 -8.42 -20.89 1.38
C ARG A 24 -7.10 -21.49 0.90
N GLY A 25 -6.06 -21.30 1.70
CA GLY A 25 -4.82 -22.03 1.56
C GLY A 25 -5.12 -23.50 1.82
N ARG A 26 -5.06 -24.32 0.76
CA ARG A 26 -4.94 -25.77 0.89
C ARG A 26 -3.57 -26.06 1.52
N ALA A 27 -3.50 -26.04 2.84
CA ALA A 27 -2.42 -26.66 3.59
C ALA A 27 -2.92 -27.97 4.19
N GLY A 28 -2.10 -29.02 4.04
CA GLY A 28 -2.40 -30.39 4.41
C GLY A 28 -2.91 -30.55 5.85
N ARG A 29 -3.75 -31.57 6.01
CA ARG A 29 -4.22 -32.10 7.30
C ARG A 29 -3.06 -32.29 8.28
N PRO A 30 -3.32 -32.05 9.57
CA PRO A 30 -2.98 -33.00 10.59
C PRO A 30 -4.25 -33.66 11.13
N LEU A 31 -4.22 -34.99 11.14
CA LEU A 31 -5.11 -35.84 11.92
C LEU A 31 -4.88 -35.56 13.41
N CYS A 32 -5.95 -35.32 14.18
CA CYS A 32 -6.26 -36.11 15.38
C CYS A 32 -7.63 -35.73 15.98
N PRO A 33 -8.30 -36.67 16.69
CA PRO A 33 -9.73 -36.64 16.97
C PRO A 33 -10.07 -36.12 18.38
N GLY A 34 -11.19 -35.40 18.52
CA GLY A 34 -11.70 -34.95 19.82
C GLY A 34 -13.18 -34.62 19.76
N ARG A 35 -13.99 -35.40 20.47
CA ARG A 35 -15.46 -35.44 20.50
C ARG A 35 -16.11 -34.18 21.10
N GLY A 36 -17.34 -33.86 20.66
CA GLY A 36 -18.33 -33.13 21.47
C GLY A 36 -19.22 -32.14 20.68
N PRO A 37 -20.56 -32.32 20.63
CA PRO A 37 -21.45 -31.54 19.79
C PRO A 37 -22.07 -30.34 20.53
N ALA A 38 -22.30 -29.23 19.84
CA ALA A 38 -23.22 -28.19 20.29
C ALA A 38 -24.05 -27.67 19.11
N ARG A 39 -25.32 -28.07 19.08
CA ARG A 39 -26.39 -27.51 18.27
C ARG A 39 -26.92 -26.25 18.95
N TRP A 40 -27.09 -25.15 18.20
CA TRP A 40 -28.13 -24.13 18.37
C TRP A 40 -28.31 -23.51 16.98
N GLY A 41 -29.45 -23.57 16.29
CA GLY A 41 -30.82 -23.33 16.77
C GLY A 41 -31.22 -21.96 16.23
N GLY A 42 -31.80 -21.92 15.03
CA GLY A 42 -32.18 -20.67 14.38
C GLY A 42 -33.42 -20.05 15.00
N THR A 43 -33.47 -18.72 15.04
CA THR A 43 -34.71 -17.95 15.08
C THR A 43 -34.53 -16.64 14.35
N ALA A 44 -35.42 -16.43 13.38
CA ALA A 44 -35.64 -15.17 12.71
C ALA A 44 -36.19 -14.12 13.70
N GLY A 45 -35.66 -12.90 13.63
CA GLY A 45 -36.19 -11.70 14.29
C GLY A 45 -35.96 -10.49 13.40
N ARG A 46 -37.04 -9.86 12.96
CA ARG A 46 -37.05 -8.76 11.98
C ARG A 46 -36.78 -7.40 12.63
N ARG A 47 -35.88 -6.61 11.99
CA ARG A 47 -35.91 -5.15 11.69
C ARG A 47 -35.70 -4.14 12.85
N PRO A 48 -35.12 -2.93 12.62
CA PRO A 48 -35.35 -2.05 11.45
C PRO A 48 -34.09 -1.45 10.78
N GLY A 49 -34.02 -1.59 9.45
CA GLY A 49 -33.06 -0.88 8.59
C GLY A 49 -33.66 0.43 8.08
N ALA A 50 -32.89 1.51 8.19
CA ALA A 50 -33.24 2.84 7.72
C ALA A 50 -33.56 2.84 6.22
N ARG A 51 -34.68 3.46 5.86
CA ARG A 51 -35.09 3.74 4.48
C ARG A 51 -34.25 4.90 3.96
N LEU A 52 -33.32 4.64 3.04
CA LEU A 52 -32.79 5.70 2.17
C LEU A 52 -33.79 5.97 1.04
N ARG A 53 -34.30 7.21 1.03
CA ARG A 53 -35.29 7.71 0.08
C ARG A 53 -34.73 7.70 -1.35
N ARG A 54 -35.59 7.31 -2.28
CA ARG A 54 -35.45 7.49 -3.73
C ARG A 54 -35.15 8.96 -4.06
N GLY A 55 -33.97 9.23 -4.61
CA GLY A 55 -33.68 10.42 -5.39
C GLY A 55 -33.92 10.11 -6.86
N VAL A 56 -34.83 10.86 -7.49
CA VAL A 56 -35.19 10.75 -8.91
C VAL A 56 -33.95 10.97 -9.79
N GLY A 57 -33.67 10.03 -10.69
CA GLY A 57 -32.52 10.06 -11.57
C GLY A 57 -32.55 11.23 -12.56
N ARG A 58 -31.39 11.85 -12.79
CA ARG A 58 -31.15 12.73 -13.95
C ARG A 58 -30.89 11.84 -15.18
N PRO A 59 -31.59 12.04 -16.31
CA PRO A 59 -31.34 11.29 -17.53
C PRO A 59 -30.08 11.82 -18.21
N GLY A 60 -29.08 10.97 -18.46
CA GLY A 60 -27.92 11.33 -19.29
C GLY A 60 -26.61 10.60 -19.04
N ARG A 61 -26.43 9.89 -17.91
CA ARG A 61 -25.17 9.14 -17.66
C ARG A 61 -25.31 7.70 -18.16
N ARG A 62 -24.50 7.33 -19.16
CA ARG A 62 -24.34 5.92 -19.56
C ARG A 62 -23.77 5.15 -18.35
N PRO A 63 -24.34 4.00 -17.95
CA PRO A 63 -23.80 3.22 -16.85
C PRO A 63 -22.38 2.73 -17.21
N CYS A 64 -21.39 3.17 -16.44
CA CYS A 64 -20.02 2.68 -16.57
C CYS A 64 -19.98 1.24 -16.04
N ARG A 65 -19.99 0.25 -16.94
CA ARG A 65 -19.67 -1.13 -16.59
C ARG A 65 -18.14 -1.26 -16.68
N LEU A 66 -17.44 -0.94 -15.59
CA LEU A 66 -16.03 -1.34 -15.45
C LEU A 66 -16.01 -2.85 -15.18
N PRO A 67 -15.57 -3.69 -16.13
CA PRO A 67 -15.48 -5.13 -15.89
C PRO A 67 -14.28 -5.37 -14.96
N ALA A 68 -14.48 -6.04 -13.84
CA ALA A 68 -13.38 -6.49 -12.98
C ALA A 68 -12.64 -7.68 -13.62
N ARG A 69 -11.90 -7.41 -14.70
CA ARG A 69 -11.27 -8.39 -15.61
C ARG A 69 -9.74 -8.25 -15.66
N GLY A 70 -9.06 -8.16 -14.52
CA GLY A 70 -7.61 -7.90 -14.53
C GLY A 70 -7.29 -6.46 -14.94
N LEU A 71 -7.97 -5.49 -14.31
CA LEU A 71 -7.66 -4.08 -14.52
C LEU A 71 -6.31 -3.75 -13.88
N VAL A 72 -5.46 -3.06 -14.63
CA VAL A 72 -4.18 -2.53 -14.14
C VAL A 72 -4.41 -1.13 -13.57
N VAL A 73 -4.11 -0.93 -12.30
CA VAL A 73 -4.31 0.37 -11.65
C VAL A 73 -3.08 1.26 -11.81
N VAL A 74 -3.30 2.51 -12.21
CA VAL A 74 -2.26 3.54 -12.25
C VAL A 74 -2.62 4.65 -11.26
N PRO A 75 -2.04 4.63 -10.04
CA PRO A 75 -2.16 5.76 -9.13
C PRO A 75 -1.35 6.95 -9.67
N ALA A 76 -1.86 8.16 -9.40
CA ALA A 76 -1.18 9.39 -9.78
C ALA A 76 -1.17 10.34 -8.58
N ASN A 77 -0.08 11.11 -8.45
CA ASN A 77 0.01 12.15 -7.45
C ASN A 77 -0.96 13.28 -7.80
N THR A 78 -1.79 13.70 -6.84
CA THR A 78 -2.75 14.80 -7.04
C THR A 78 -2.08 16.16 -7.17
N GLY A 79 -0.80 16.27 -6.77
CA GLY A 79 0.04 17.44 -6.99
C GLY A 79 0.71 17.52 -8.36
N TYR A 80 0.55 16.51 -9.24
CA TYR A 80 1.10 16.57 -10.59
C TYR A 80 0.43 17.67 -11.42
N LEU A 81 1.25 18.30 -12.26
CA LEU A 81 0.84 19.33 -13.22
C LEU A 81 0.49 18.71 -14.58
N GLU A 82 0.02 19.55 -15.50
CA GLU A 82 -0.45 19.16 -16.82
C GLU A 82 0.52 18.25 -17.59
N ASP A 83 1.80 18.61 -17.63
CA ASP A 83 2.81 17.84 -18.37
C ASP A 83 3.04 16.44 -17.77
N GLU A 84 3.01 16.33 -16.44
CA GLU A 84 3.21 15.08 -15.71
C GLU A 84 2.01 14.15 -15.87
N ILE A 85 0.79 14.70 -15.75
CA ILE A 85 -0.45 13.96 -16.03
C ILE A 85 -0.49 13.53 -17.50
N GLY A 86 -0.12 14.42 -18.42
CA GLY A 86 -0.07 14.11 -19.84
C GLY A 86 0.95 13.01 -20.16
N HIS A 87 2.13 13.02 -19.52
CA HIS A 87 3.10 11.93 -19.63
C HIS A 87 2.52 10.61 -19.13
N LEU A 88 1.92 10.60 -17.94
CA LEU A 88 1.32 9.39 -17.36
C LEU A 88 0.21 8.82 -18.24
N VAL A 89 -0.68 9.65 -18.78
CA VAL A 89 -1.77 9.22 -19.67
C VAL A 89 -1.21 8.63 -20.98
N ARG A 90 -0.24 9.30 -21.61
CA ARG A 90 0.35 8.84 -22.87
C ARG A 90 1.18 7.57 -22.72
N ASP A 91 1.90 7.43 -21.61
CA ASP A 91 2.77 6.27 -21.37
C ASP A 91 1.98 5.04 -20.89
N SER A 92 0.96 5.25 -20.04
CA SER A 92 0.16 4.15 -19.50
C SER A 92 -1.00 3.72 -20.41
N GLU A 93 -1.47 4.60 -21.30
CA GLU A 93 -2.60 4.38 -22.22
C GLU A 93 -3.85 3.85 -21.50
N PRO A 94 -4.38 4.56 -20.49
CA PRO A 94 -5.50 4.05 -19.71
C PRO A 94 -6.79 4.05 -20.53
N ALA A 95 -7.65 3.07 -20.30
CA ALA A 95 -9.00 3.05 -20.88
C ALA A 95 -9.96 4.02 -20.14
N VAL A 96 -9.74 4.21 -18.83
CA VAL A 96 -10.59 5.04 -17.97
C VAL A 96 -9.73 5.81 -16.97
N ALA A 97 -10.02 7.10 -16.78
CA ALA A 97 -9.48 7.93 -15.72
C ALA A 97 -10.59 8.34 -14.75
N ILE A 98 -10.42 7.99 -13.49
CA ILE A 98 -11.24 8.46 -12.37
C ILE A 98 -10.53 9.67 -11.77
N VAL A 99 -11.18 10.84 -11.78
CA VAL A 99 -10.57 12.11 -11.39
C VAL A 99 -11.59 12.93 -10.60
N ASP A 100 -11.20 13.37 -9.43
CA ASP A 100 -11.99 14.20 -8.50
C ASP A 100 -11.95 15.70 -8.82
N ASP A 101 -10.95 16.15 -9.59
CA ASP A 101 -10.71 17.54 -9.93
C ASP A 101 -10.98 17.85 -11.41
N PRO A 102 -11.81 18.87 -11.73
CA PRO A 102 -12.14 19.23 -13.11
C PRO A 102 -10.95 19.67 -13.96
N GLN A 103 -9.93 20.31 -13.38
CA GLN A 103 -8.76 20.78 -14.10
C GLN A 103 -7.91 19.59 -14.55
N ARG A 104 -7.62 18.66 -13.65
CA ARG A 104 -6.94 17.40 -13.97
C ARG A 104 -7.72 16.56 -14.98
N ALA A 105 -9.05 16.55 -14.89
CA ALA A 105 -9.90 15.90 -15.89
C ALA A 105 -9.74 16.55 -17.28
N GLY A 106 -9.56 17.87 -17.35
CA GLY A 106 -9.22 18.60 -18.57
C GLY A 106 -7.89 18.13 -19.17
N TRP A 107 -6.84 18.08 -18.36
CA TRP A 107 -5.51 17.61 -18.78
C TRP A 107 -5.52 16.17 -19.31
N CYS A 108 -6.29 15.28 -18.69
CA CYS A 108 -6.46 13.90 -19.16
C CYS A 108 -7.06 13.85 -20.58
N ARG A 109 -8.12 14.63 -20.82
CA ARG A 109 -8.76 14.69 -22.15
C ARG A 109 -7.86 15.34 -23.20
N ALA A 110 -7.08 16.34 -22.80
CA ALA A 110 -6.10 16.98 -23.68
C ALA A 110 -4.99 15.99 -24.09
N ALA A 111 -4.54 15.14 -23.15
CA ALA A 111 -3.53 14.13 -23.42
C ALA A 111 -4.04 12.94 -24.25
N ALA A 112 -5.31 12.56 -24.09
CA ALA A 112 -5.96 11.48 -24.84
C ALA A 112 -7.46 11.81 -25.06
N PRO A 113 -7.86 12.31 -26.25
CA PRO A 113 -9.24 12.72 -26.52
C PRO A 113 -10.31 11.63 -26.35
N ASP A 114 -9.94 10.37 -26.61
CA ASP A 114 -10.84 9.20 -26.51
C ASP A 114 -10.90 8.59 -25.10
N LEU A 115 -10.13 9.12 -24.14
CA LEU A 115 -10.10 8.64 -22.76
C LEU A 115 -11.43 8.89 -22.06
N VAL A 116 -12.02 7.83 -21.49
CA VAL A 116 -13.19 7.96 -20.63
C VAL A 116 -12.77 8.58 -19.30
N VAL A 117 -13.13 9.84 -19.08
CA VAL A 117 -12.87 10.54 -17.82
C VAL A 117 -14.15 10.65 -16.99
N THR A 118 -14.12 10.15 -15.77
CA THR A 118 -15.26 10.13 -14.84
C THR A 118 -14.85 10.63 -13.45
N ASP A 119 -15.83 11.04 -12.66
CA ASP A 119 -15.66 11.47 -11.27
C ASP A 119 -15.61 10.24 -10.32
N VAL A 120 -15.31 10.47 -9.04
CA VAL A 120 -15.35 9.40 -8.02
C VAL A 120 -16.77 8.94 -7.69
N ASP A 121 -17.76 9.79 -7.94
CA ASP A 121 -19.18 9.52 -7.75
C ASP A 121 -19.76 8.72 -8.93
N VAL A 122 -19.23 7.52 -9.13
CA VAL A 122 -19.72 6.61 -10.17
C VAL A 122 -20.98 5.92 -9.64
N ALA A 123 -22.13 6.25 -10.23
CA ALA A 123 -23.34 5.46 -10.06
C ALA A 123 -23.14 4.08 -10.71
N LEU A 124 -22.68 3.12 -9.91
CA LEU A 124 -22.62 1.72 -10.31
C LEU A 124 -24.06 1.19 -10.36
N ALA A 125 -24.40 0.52 -11.46
CA ALA A 125 -25.69 -0.14 -11.56
C ALA A 125 -25.78 -1.25 -10.50
N ASP A 126 -26.92 -1.36 -9.83
CA ASP A 126 -27.21 -2.53 -8.99
C ASP A 126 -27.12 -3.80 -9.85
N GLY A 127 -26.25 -4.73 -9.45
CA GLY A 127 -25.96 -5.96 -10.19
C GLY A 127 -25.20 -6.95 -9.33
N SER A 128 -25.08 -8.19 -9.81
CA SER A 128 -24.18 -9.17 -9.19
C SER A 128 -22.75 -8.63 -9.21
N ALA A 129 -22.01 -8.81 -8.12
CA ALA A 129 -20.58 -8.52 -8.12
C ALA A 129 -19.93 -9.25 -9.30
N PRO A 130 -19.06 -8.59 -10.07
CA PRO A 130 -18.34 -9.26 -11.16
C PRO A 130 -17.50 -10.41 -10.58
N GLU A 131 -17.24 -11.44 -11.36
CA GLU A 131 -16.27 -12.48 -10.97
C GLU A 131 -14.88 -11.83 -10.88
N LEU A 132 -14.27 -11.84 -9.70
CA LEU A 132 -13.03 -11.11 -9.39
C LEU A 132 -11.75 -11.95 -9.58
N ASP A 133 -11.88 -13.26 -9.84
CA ASP A 133 -10.78 -14.23 -9.79
C ASP A 133 -10.28 -14.68 -11.19
N ALA A 134 -10.37 -13.81 -12.19
CA ALA A 134 -9.90 -14.12 -13.55
C ALA A 134 -8.40 -13.84 -13.78
N ALA A 135 -7.72 -13.15 -12.85
CA ALA A 135 -6.33 -12.75 -13.00
C ALA A 135 -5.36 -13.85 -12.53
N ALA A 136 -4.32 -14.11 -13.32
CA ALA A 136 -3.20 -14.97 -12.95
C ALA A 136 -2.16 -14.21 -12.10
N PRO A 137 -1.29 -14.90 -11.34
CA PRO A 137 -0.25 -14.24 -10.55
C PRO A 137 0.69 -13.35 -11.37
N ASP A 138 1.01 -13.71 -12.60
CA ASP A 138 1.93 -12.95 -13.45
C ASP A 138 1.23 -11.82 -14.23
N ASP A 139 -0.10 -11.72 -14.14
CA ASP A 139 -0.83 -10.62 -14.77
C ASP A 139 -0.50 -9.29 -14.05
N PRO A 140 -0.30 -8.19 -14.80
CA PRO A 140 -0.11 -6.87 -14.23
C PRO A 140 -1.29 -6.45 -13.35
N ALA A 141 -1.00 -5.94 -12.16
CA ALA A 141 -1.99 -5.43 -11.21
C ALA A 141 -1.89 -3.90 -11.06
N LEU A 142 -0.67 -3.36 -11.08
CA LEU A 142 -0.38 -1.98 -10.74
C LEU A 142 0.79 -1.46 -11.57
N ILE A 143 0.70 -0.22 -12.06
CA ILE A 143 1.86 0.50 -12.61
C ILE A 143 2.17 1.68 -11.68
N GLY A 144 3.29 1.61 -10.98
CA GLY A 144 3.78 2.70 -10.14
C GLY A 144 4.78 3.56 -10.90
N TYR A 145 4.49 4.85 -11.08
CA TYR A 145 5.43 5.77 -11.70
C TYR A 145 6.46 6.28 -10.69
N THR A 146 7.75 6.15 -11.03
CA THR A 146 8.86 6.66 -10.22
C THR A 146 9.43 7.94 -10.83
N SER A 147 9.76 8.92 -9.98
CA SER A 147 10.52 10.11 -10.37
C SER A 147 11.96 9.69 -10.66
N GLY A 148 12.23 9.13 -11.83
CA GLY A 148 13.59 8.73 -12.21
C GLY A 148 14.59 9.89 -12.05
N THR A 149 15.80 9.60 -11.60
CA THR A 149 16.84 10.60 -11.28
C THR A 149 17.40 11.33 -12.50
N THR A 150 17.17 10.82 -13.72
CA THR A 150 17.78 11.33 -14.95
C THR A 150 16.81 11.49 -16.13
N GLY A 151 15.50 11.42 -15.92
CA GLY A 151 14.54 11.52 -17.02
C GLY A 151 13.07 11.53 -16.62
N ARG A 152 12.18 11.44 -17.63
CA ARG A 152 10.73 11.35 -17.41
C ARG A 152 10.38 10.14 -16.54
N PRO A 153 9.32 10.22 -15.71
CA PRO A 153 8.93 9.13 -14.84
C PRO A 153 8.77 7.79 -15.56
N LYS A 154 9.28 6.71 -14.97
CA LYS A 154 9.20 5.34 -15.52
C LYS A 154 8.08 4.58 -14.80
N GLY A 155 7.23 3.88 -15.55
CA GLY A 155 6.17 3.06 -14.97
C GLY A 155 6.69 1.66 -14.60
N ALA A 156 6.89 1.37 -13.33
CA ALA A 156 7.23 0.04 -12.84
C ALA A 156 5.98 -0.86 -12.85
N VAL A 157 6.01 -1.96 -13.62
CA VAL A 157 4.86 -2.87 -13.78
C VAL A 157 4.92 -3.98 -12.73
N LEU A 158 4.01 -3.92 -11.76
CA LEU A 158 3.89 -4.91 -10.68
C LEU A 158 2.75 -5.88 -10.97
N SER A 159 3.05 -7.18 -10.90
CA SER A 159 2.06 -8.24 -11.03
C SER A 159 1.29 -8.47 -9.73
N HIS A 160 0.19 -9.22 -9.82
CA HIS A 160 -0.52 -9.71 -8.64
C HIS A 160 0.41 -10.52 -7.71
N GLY A 161 1.26 -11.36 -8.30
CA GLY A 161 2.25 -12.18 -7.61
C GLY A 161 3.27 -11.34 -6.84
N ASN A 162 3.76 -10.23 -7.44
CA ASN A 162 4.69 -9.33 -6.75
C ASN A 162 4.08 -8.75 -5.47
N LEU A 163 2.85 -8.24 -5.57
CA LEU A 163 2.14 -7.63 -4.44
C LEU A 163 1.82 -8.66 -3.35
N LEU A 164 1.39 -9.86 -3.74
CA LEU A 164 1.09 -10.96 -2.81
C LEU A 164 2.35 -11.45 -2.10
N ALA A 165 3.46 -11.65 -2.83
CA ALA A 165 4.72 -12.11 -2.26
C ALA A 165 5.27 -11.11 -1.23
N SER A 166 5.29 -9.82 -1.58
CA SER A 166 5.73 -8.77 -0.66
C SER A 166 4.84 -8.70 0.59
N THR A 167 3.53 -8.78 0.40
CA THR A 167 2.57 -8.74 1.52
C THR A 167 2.71 -9.93 2.44
N GLU A 168 2.88 -11.15 1.91
CA GLU A 168 3.06 -12.35 2.74
C GLU A 168 4.37 -12.27 3.54
N ALA A 169 5.45 -11.80 2.92
CA ALA A 169 6.72 -11.57 3.60
C ALA A 169 6.58 -10.58 4.77
N LEU A 170 5.85 -9.48 4.55
CA LEU A 170 5.52 -8.49 5.58
C LEU A 170 4.60 -9.05 6.68
N ARG A 171 3.58 -9.83 6.31
CA ARG A 171 2.67 -10.47 7.26
C ARG A 171 3.43 -11.36 8.24
N MET A 172 4.39 -12.14 7.74
CA MET A 172 5.28 -12.97 8.56
C MET A 172 6.23 -12.11 9.41
N ALA A 173 6.95 -11.18 8.79
CA ALA A 173 7.97 -10.38 9.46
C ALA A 173 7.40 -9.46 10.54
N TRP A 174 6.21 -8.88 10.32
CA TRP A 174 5.55 -7.93 11.21
C TRP A 174 4.50 -8.55 12.12
N ARG A 175 4.33 -9.87 12.03
CA ARG A 175 3.29 -10.64 12.75
C ARG A 175 1.93 -9.99 12.55
N TRP A 176 1.63 -9.62 11.31
CA TRP A 176 0.41 -8.91 10.95
C TRP A 176 -0.76 -9.89 11.02
N VAL A 177 -1.74 -9.55 11.85
CA VAL A 177 -2.92 -10.39 12.12
C VAL A 177 -4.22 -9.67 11.75
N PRO A 178 -5.32 -10.41 11.51
CA PRO A 178 -6.62 -9.80 11.18
C PRO A 178 -7.20 -8.86 12.24
N ALA A 179 -6.74 -8.98 13.49
CA ALA A 179 -7.15 -8.09 14.58
C ALA A 179 -6.49 -6.71 14.50
N ASP A 180 -5.46 -6.54 13.68
CA ASP A 180 -4.76 -5.27 13.57
C ASP A 180 -5.60 -4.18 12.91
N ARG A 181 -5.31 -2.95 13.31
CA ARG A 181 -5.96 -1.75 12.82
C ARG A 181 -4.91 -0.69 12.51
N LEU A 182 -4.75 -0.38 11.22
CA LEU A 182 -3.78 0.59 10.74
C LEU A 182 -4.39 1.98 10.65
N VAL A 183 -3.82 2.97 11.35
CA VAL A 183 -4.05 4.37 11.00
C VAL A 183 -3.17 4.71 9.81
N LEU A 184 -3.79 5.04 8.68
CA LEU A 184 -3.12 5.30 7.42
C LEU A 184 -3.33 6.74 6.99
N ALA A 185 -2.29 7.56 7.18
CA ALA A 185 -2.24 8.97 6.77
C ALA A 185 -1.25 9.20 5.61
N LEU A 186 -0.75 8.13 5.00
CA LEU A 186 0.17 8.17 3.87
C LEU A 186 -0.61 8.29 2.56
N PRO A 187 -0.06 9.01 1.55
CA PRO A 187 -0.72 9.13 0.26
C PRO A 187 -0.89 7.78 -0.44
N LEU A 188 -2.10 7.50 -0.94
CA LEU A 188 -2.45 6.26 -1.64
C LEU A 188 -1.99 6.23 -3.10
N PHE A 189 -1.17 7.19 -3.52
CA PHE A 189 -0.47 7.13 -4.80
C PHE A 189 0.98 6.65 -4.70
N HIS A 190 1.50 6.48 -3.48
CA HIS A 190 2.83 5.92 -3.23
C HIS A 190 2.74 4.46 -2.79
N MET A 191 3.78 3.68 -3.11
CA MET A 191 3.86 2.28 -2.72
C MET A 191 3.78 2.07 -1.20
N HIS A 192 4.29 3.02 -0.41
CA HIS A 192 4.20 2.96 1.04
C HIS A 192 2.75 3.03 1.55
N GLY A 193 1.96 4.00 1.05
CA GLY A 193 0.57 4.14 1.45
C GLY A 193 -0.33 3.07 0.82
N LEU A 194 -0.20 2.84 -0.48
CA LEU A 194 -1.05 1.94 -1.24
C LEU A 194 -0.64 0.47 -1.11
N GLY A 195 0.55 0.12 -1.60
CA GLY A 195 1.00 -1.28 -1.70
C GLY A 195 1.29 -1.91 -0.33
N VAL A 196 2.00 -1.19 0.53
CA VAL A 196 2.36 -1.69 1.87
C VAL A 196 1.24 -1.41 2.88
N GLY A 197 0.77 -0.17 2.95
CA GLY A 197 -0.27 0.24 3.91
C GLY A 197 -1.61 -0.40 3.61
N LEU A 198 -2.31 0.06 2.58
CA LEU A 198 -3.69 -0.34 2.31
C LEU A 198 -3.82 -1.79 1.81
N HIS A 199 -3.11 -2.18 0.75
CA HIS A 199 -3.17 -3.54 0.22
C HIS A 199 -2.67 -4.55 1.26
N GLY A 200 -1.53 -4.28 1.92
CA GLY A 200 -1.01 -5.12 3.00
C GLY A 200 -2.02 -5.34 4.12
N THR A 201 -2.69 -4.27 4.57
CA THR A 201 -3.76 -4.36 5.59
C THR A 201 -4.89 -5.29 5.14
N LEU A 202 -5.41 -5.07 3.93
CA LEU A 202 -6.56 -5.81 3.41
C LEU A 202 -6.24 -7.30 3.19
N LEU A 203 -5.07 -7.59 2.64
CA LEU A 203 -4.58 -8.95 2.39
C LEU A 203 -4.23 -9.70 3.69
N ALA A 204 -3.77 -9.00 4.73
CA ALA A 204 -3.60 -9.58 6.06
C ALA A 204 -4.95 -9.87 6.77
N GLY A 205 -6.08 -9.47 6.18
CA GLY A 205 -7.40 -9.58 6.78
C GLY A 205 -7.66 -8.54 7.89
N ALA A 206 -6.77 -7.55 8.03
CA ALA A 206 -6.82 -6.47 9.00
C ALA A 206 -7.73 -5.33 8.51
N SER A 207 -7.82 -4.23 9.27
CA SER A 207 -8.59 -3.05 8.87
C SER A 207 -7.77 -1.76 8.92
N ALA A 208 -8.14 -0.78 8.12
CA ALA A 208 -7.46 0.52 8.07
C ALA A 208 -8.43 1.66 8.42
N VAL A 209 -7.93 2.67 9.11
CA VAL A 209 -8.57 3.97 9.28
C VAL A 209 -7.86 4.94 8.37
N LEU A 210 -8.56 5.41 7.34
CA LEU A 210 -8.00 6.35 6.37
C LEU A 210 -8.10 7.77 6.89
N VAL A 211 -6.94 8.40 7.11
CA VAL A 211 -6.84 9.82 7.46
C VAL A 211 -6.44 10.56 6.19
N PRO A 212 -7.31 11.42 5.61
CA PRO A 212 -7.09 11.99 4.27
C PRO A 212 -5.77 12.76 4.11
N ARG A 213 -5.33 13.41 5.18
CA ARG A 213 -4.06 14.13 5.24
C ARG A 213 -3.45 13.93 6.61
N PHE A 214 -2.13 13.76 6.65
CA PHE A 214 -1.41 13.74 7.92
C PHE A 214 -1.62 15.04 8.70
N ASP A 215 -2.18 14.86 9.88
CA ASP A 215 -2.27 15.82 10.96
C ASP A 215 -2.01 15.04 12.26
N VAL A 216 -1.28 15.65 13.19
CA VAL A 216 -0.84 14.94 14.40
C VAL A 216 -2.04 14.56 15.27
N ASP A 217 -2.94 15.50 15.53
CA ASP A 217 -4.09 15.26 16.39
C ASP A 217 -5.06 14.28 15.70
N ALA A 218 -5.31 14.44 14.40
CA ALA A 218 -6.17 13.51 13.68
C ALA A 218 -5.65 12.06 13.69
N VAL A 219 -4.34 11.84 13.61
CA VAL A 219 -3.73 10.50 13.69
C VAL A 219 -3.89 9.91 15.09
N LEU A 220 -3.63 10.72 16.13
CA LEU A 220 -3.72 10.27 17.52
C LEU A 220 -5.17 10.02 17.94
N ASP A 221 -6.09 10.89 17.54
CA ASP A 221 -7.53 10.74 17.74
C ASP A 221 -8.04 9.48 17.03
N ALA A 222 -7.66 9.26 15.77
CA ALA A 222 -8.00 8.04 15.04
C ALA A 222 -7.43 6.78 15.70
N ALA A 223 -6.23 6.87 16.28
CA ALA A 223 -5.62 5.75 16.98
C ALA A 223 -6.35 5.39 18.28
N ASP A 224 -6.88 6.39 18.99
CA ASP A 224 -7.69 6.20 20.18
C ASP A 224 -9.11 5.72 19.84
N GLU A 225 -9.82 6.45 18.98
CA GLU A 225 -11.23 6.20 18.63
C GLU A 225 -11.47 4.82 18.03
N HIS A 226 -10.50 4.28 17.30
CA HIS A 226 -10.64 3.02 16.59
C HIS A 226 -9.83 1.86 17.19
N ASP A 227 -9.26 2.03 18.38
CA ASP A 227 -8.37 1.03 19.00
C ASP A 227 -7.30 0.55 18.01
N ALA A 228 -6.57 1.51 17.43
CA ALA A 228 -5.55 1.20 16.44
C ALA A 228 -4.38 0.44 17.06
N THR A 229 -3.77 -0.44 16.27
CA THR A 229 -2.58 -1.19 16.68
C THR A 229 -1.35 -0.83 15.85
N LEU A 230 -1.53 -0.25 14.67
CA LEU A 230 -0.45 0.08 13.73
C LEU A 230 -0.51 1.54 13.31
N PHE A 231 0.66 2.14 13.15
CA PHE A 231 0.83 3.40 12.42
C PHE A 231 2.03 3.31 11.49
N PHE A 232 1.81 3.56 10.20
CA PHE A 232 2.87 3.63 9.19
C PHE A 232 3.05 5.09 8.78
N GLY A 233 4.29 5.57 8.86
CA GLY A 233 4.63 6.95 8.60
C GLY A 233 5.98 7.10 7.89
N VAL A 234 6.33 8.35 7.65
CA VAL A 234 7.67 8.74 7.15
C VAL A 234 8.40 9.53 8.25
N PRO A 235 9.73 9.70 8.17
CA PRO A 235 10.49 10.42 9.20
C PRO A 235 9.93 11.81 9.56
N THR A 236 9.44 12.56 8.57
CA THR A 236 8.86 13.90 8.81
C THR A 236 7.55 13.86 9.61
N MET A 237 6.75 12.80 9.48
CA MET A 237 5.55 12.59 10.31
C MET A 237 5.93 12.27 11.74
N TYR A 238 6.91 11.38 11.93
CA TYR A 238 7.42 11.02 13.25
C TYR A 238 8.09 12.20 13.97
N SER A 239 8.80 13.06 13.24
CA SER A 239 9.37 14.31 13.79
C SER A 239 8.27 15.21 14.36
N ARG A 240 7.16 15.39 13.62
CA ARG A 240 6.00 16.17 14.07
C ARG A 240 5.28 15.51 15.26
N LEU A 241 5.10 14.19 15.23
CA LEU A 241 4.53 13.43 16.35
C LEU A 241 5.37 13.58 17.62
N ALA A 242 6.70 13.45 17.52
CA ALA A 242 7.61 13.66 18.64
C ALA A 242 7.61 15.10 19.17
N GLY A 243 7.20 16.08 18.35
CA GLY A 243 7.01 17.48 18.77
C GLY A 243 5.71 17.74 19.53
N SER A 244 4.75 16.80 19.51
CA SER A 244 3.45 16.99 20.15
C SER A 244 3.50 16.67 21.65
N PRO A 245 2.77 17.42 22.50
CA PRO A 245 2.60 17.06 23.92
C PRO A 245 1.88 15.71 24.09
N ARG A 246 1.20 15.22 23.06
CA ARG A 246 0.48 13.94 23.03
C ARG A 246 1.31 12.77 22.50
N ALA A 247 2.61 12.95 22.21
CA ALA A 247 3.46 11.92 21.62
C ALA A 247 3.38 10.56 22.36
N GLY A 248 3.28 10.60 23.69
CA GLY A 248 3.18 9.40 24.53
C GLY A 248 1.95 8.51 24.25
N GLU A 249 0.93 9.01 23.56
CA GLU A 249 -0.23 8.21 23.13
C GLU A 249 0.15 7.12 22.13
N LEU A 250 1.24 7.29 21.36
CA LEU A 250 1.77 6.27 20.44
C LEU A 250 2.17 4.97 21.15
N ARG A 251 2.39 4.98 22.48
CA ARG A 251 2.72 3.78 23.27
C ARG A 251 1.66 2.68 23.15
N ARG A 252 0.41 3.03 22.82
CA ARG A 252 -0.70 2.08 22.67
C ARG A 252 -0.53 1.16 21.46
N LEU A 253 0.18 1.65 20.44
CA LEU A 253 0.34 0.94 19.20
C LEU A 253 1.26 -0.25 19.42
N ARG A 254 0.94 -1.38 18.80
CA ARG A 254 1.79 -2.56 18.79
C ARG A 254 3.02 -2.34 17.91
N LEU A 255 2.88 -1.57 16.83
CA LEU A 255 3.95 -1.36 15.87
C LEU A 255 3.83 -0.01 15.14
N CYS A 256 4.90 0.78 15.25
CA CYS A 256 5.15 1.96 14.43
C CYS A 256 6.18 1.62 13.35
N VAL A 257 5.91 1.95 12.09
CA VAL A 257 6.81 1.70 10.95
C VAL A 257 7.18 3.01 10.27
N SER A 258 8.48 3.24 10.07
CA SER A 258 9.04 4.32 9.25
C SER A 258 9.61 3.78 7.94
N GLY A 259 9.44 4.55 6.86
CA GLY A 259 10.05 4.24 5.57
C GLY A 259 10.02 5.44 4.63
N SER A 260 10.37 5.20 3.36
CA SER A 260 10.47 6.21 2.28
C SER A 260 11.62 7.22 2.41
N ALA A 261 12.25 7.32 3.59
CA ALA A 261 13.50 8.02 3.82
C ALA A 261 14.15 7.46 5.10
N PRO A 262 15.48 7.60 5.27
CA PRO A 262 16.15 7.22 6.51
C PRO A 262 15.57 7.95 7.72
N LEU A 263 15.30 7.23 8.80
CA LEU A 263 14.93 7.85 10.07
C LEU A 263 16.21 8.34 10.77
N PRO A 264 16.31 9.63 11.11
CA PRO A 264 17.44 10.13 11.88
C PRO A 264 17.59 9.41 13.22
N ALA A 265 18.83 9.05 13.58
CA ALA A 265 19.10 8.27 14.79
C ALA A 265 18.66 9.00 16.08
N ASP A 266 18.85 10.32 16.12
CA ASP A 266 18.38 11.18 17.21
C ASP A 266 16.86 11.18 17.33
N LEU A 267 16.14 11.15 16.20
CA LEU A 267 14.69 11.04 16.19
C LEU A 267 14.22 9.65 16.65
N PHE A 268 14.91 8.58 16.25
CA PHE A 268 14.63 7.22 16.71
C PHE A 268 14.72 7.12 18.24
N GLU A 269 15.83 7.59 18.82
CA GLU A 269 16.07 7.57 20.28
C GLU A 269 15.06 8.45 21.02
N ARG A 270 14.74 9.63 20.47
CA ARG A 270 13.75 10.54 21.04
C ARG A 270 12.35 9.93 21.05
N LEU A 271 11.95 9.22 20.00
CA LEU A 271 10.65 8.52 19.96
C LEU A 271 10.59 7.39 20.98
N GLU A 272 11.66 6.63 21.13
CA GLU A 272 11.75 5.59 22.17
C GLU A 272 11.57 6.20 23.57
N ALA A 273 12.28 7.29 23.87
CA ALA A 273 12.18 7.96 25.18
C ALA A 273 10.80 8.55 25.45
N LEU A 274 10.16 9.17 24.45
CA LEU A 274 8.87 9.86 24.62
C LEU A 274 7.67 8.89 24.62
N THR A 275 7.77 7.78 23.89
CA THR A 275 6.60 6.96 23.53
C THR A 275 6.77 5.48 23.86
N GLY A 276 7.98 5.04 24.21
CA GLY A 276 8.33 3.62 24.30
C GLY A 276 8.42 2.90 22.95
N GLN A 277 8.14 3.59 21.83
CA GLN A 277 8.20 3.01 20.50
C GLN A 277 9.61 3.08 19.94
N ARG A 278 10.26 1.93 19.79
CA ARG A 278 11.42 1.78 18.91
C ARG A 278 10.93 1.66 17.47
N VAL A 279 10.77 2.76 16.74
CA VAL A 279 10.12 2.74 15.42
C VAL A 279 10.84 1.76 14.47
N LEU A 280 10.09 0.88 13.80
CA LEU A 280 10.63 -0.10 12.87
C LEU A 280 10.95 0.60 11.55
N GLU A 281 12.23 0.67 11.19
CA GLU A 281 12.64 1.09 9.84
C GLU A 281 12.63 -0.09 8.87
N ARG A 282 12.24 0.18 7.64
CA ARG A 282 12.25 -0.76 6.52
C ARG A 282 12.83 -0.10 5.27
N TYR A 283 13.20 -0.91 4.29
CA TYR A 283 13.65 -0.44 2.98
C TYR A 283 12.95 -1.19 1.84
N GLY A 284 12.57 -0.43 0.82
CA GLY A 284 11.90 -0.89 -0.37
C GLY A 284 11.61 0.30 -1.29
N MET A 285 11.38 0.00 -2.55
CA MET A 285 11.11 0.99 -3.60
C MET A 285 9.92 0.54 -4.44
N THR A 286 9.50 1.35 -5.41
CA THR A 286 8.31 1.06 -6.21
C THR A 286 8.48 -0.25 -7.00
N GLU A 287 9.67 -0.48 -7.53
CA GLU A 287 10.07 -1.64 -8.33
C GLU A 287 10.08 -2.96 -7.54
N THR A 288 10.08 -2.89 -6.19
CA THR A 288 10.27 -4.07 -5.34
C THR A 288 9.25 -4.20 -4.21
N VAL A 289 8.41 -3.18 -4.02
CA VAL A 289 7.46 -3.00 -2.91
C VAL A 289 8.16 -2.91 -1.55
N MET A 290 8.79 -4.00 -1.11
CA MET A 290 9.57 -4.10 0.11
C MET A 290 10.72 -5.10 -0.04
N LEU A 291 11.88 -4.78 0.52
CA LEU A 291 13.10 -5.60 0.44
C LEU A 291 13.57 -6.06 1.82
N VAL A 292 13.70 -5.11 2.74
CA VAL A 292 14.40 -5.28 4.02
C VAL A 292 13.56 -4.67 5.12
N SER A 293 13.60 -5.28 6.31
CA SER A 293 12.89 -4.78 7.48
C SER A 293 13.68 -5.04 8.76
N ASN A 294 13.66 -4.07 9.68
CA ASN A 294 13.99 -4.35 11.07
C ASN A 294 13.01 -5.38 11.64
N PRO A 295 13.41 -6.18 12.65
CA PRO A 295 12.55 -7.22 13.17
C PRO A 295 11.38 -6.63 13.98
N CYS A 296 10.20 -7.24 13.86
CA CYS A 296 9.05 -6.90 14.71
C CYS A 296 9.29 -7.25 16.17
N ALA A 297 10.05 -8.31 16.46
CA ALA A 297 10.48 -8.65 17.81
C ALA A 297 11.99 -8.87 17.80
N GLY A 298 12.71 -8.17 18.67
CA GLY A 298 14.16 -8.17 18.71
C GLY A 298 14.73 -6.75 18.70
N GLU A 299 16.05 -6.67 18.53
CA GLU A 299 16.76 -5.41 18.46
C GLU A 299 16.42 -4.67 17.17
N ARG A 300 16.13 -3.37 17.28
CA ARG A 300 16.00 -2.44 16.14
C ARG A 300 17.12 -1.41 16.31
N ARG A 301 17.97 -1.25 15.30
CA ARG A 301 19.18 -0.43 15.38
C ARG A 301 18.97 0.86 14.59
N ALA A 302 19.18 1.99 15.24
CA ALA A 302 19.08 3.29 14.60
C ALA A 302 20.06 3.39 13.41
N GLY A 303 19.62 3.96 12.29
CA GLY A 303 20.43 4.05 11.09
C GLY A 303 20.62 2.71 10.36
N THR A 304 19.75 1.73 10.61
CA THR A 304 19.69 0.49 9.83
C THR A 304 18.26 0.21 9.40
N VAL A 305 18.09 -0.46 8.26
CA VAL A 305 16.79 -0.83 7.71
C VAL A 305 16.46 -2.32 7.92
N GLY A 306 17.39 -3.06 8.54
CA GLY A 306 17.18 -4.42 9.03
C GLY A 306 17.74 -5.51 8.13
N LYS A 307 17.00 -6.63 8.02
CA LYS A 307 17.44 -7.84 7.28
C LYS A 307 16.51 -8.13 6.11
N PRO A 308 16.99 -8.83 5.05
CA PRO A 308 16.15 -9.23 3.93
C PRO A 308 14.88 -9.94 4.39
N LEU A 309 13.75 -9.56 3.80
CA LEU A 309 12.47 -10.19 4.08
C LEU A 309 12.43 -11.63 3.54
N PRO A 310 11.54 -12.50 4.07
CA PRO A 310 11.37 -13.84 3.53
C PRO A 310 11.14 -13.84 2.00
N GLY A 311 11.92 -14.65 1.28
CA GLY A 311 11.85 -14.73 -0.18
C GLY A 311 12.66 -13.66 -0.93
N VAL A 312 13.25 -12.69 -0.23
CA VAL A 312 14.15 -11.69 -0.82
C VAL A 312 15.59 -12.14 -0.66
N GLU A 313 16.27 -12.35 -1.78
CA GLU A 313 17.72 -12.47 -1.85
C GLU A 313 18.33 -11.07 -2.00
N LEU A 314 19.40 -10.80 -1.25
CA LEU A 314 20.11 -9.52 -1.27
C LEU A 314 21.61 -9.76 -1.24
N ARG A 315 22.35 -9.00 -2.05
CA ARG A 315 23.81 -8.90 -1.99
C ARG A 315 24.27 -7.49 -2.31
N LEU A 316 25.53 -7.20 -1.99
CA LEU A 316 26.18 -5.95 -2.38
C LEU A 316 27.11 -6.23 -3.57
N ALA A 317 27.08 -5.36 -4.58
CA ALA A 317 27.99 -5.43 -5.70
C ALA A 317 29.39 -4.97 -5.29
N GLU A 318 30.42 -5.73 -5.67
CA GLU A 318 31.80 -5.36 -5.44
C GLU A 318 32.39 -4.61 -6.66
N PRO A 319 33.15 -3.53 -6.49
CA PRO A 319 33.49 -2.85 -5.24
C PRO A 319 32.55 -1.69 -4.87
N SER A 320 31.41 -1.52 -5.58
CA SER A 320 30.58 -0.31 -5.45
C SER A 320 29.78 -0.24 -4.15
N GLY A 321 29.45 -1.38 -3.55
CA GLY A 321 28.49 -1.46 -2.45
C GLY A 321 27.03 -1.29 -2.88
N GLU A 322 26.74 -1.36 -4.18
CA GLU A 322 25.37 -1.23 -4.70
C GLU A 322 24.50 -2.42 -4.25
N ILE A 323 23.30 -2.12 -3.76
CA ILE A 323 22.36 -3.14 -3.31
C ILE A 323 21.73 -3.80 -4.53
N LEU A 324 21.97 -5.11 -4.66
CA LEU A 324 21.38 -5.98 -5.66
C LEU A 324 20.36 -6.91 -5.00
N VAL A 325 19.18 -7.02 -5.59
CA VAL A 325 18.08 -7.83 -5.02
C VAL A 325 17.45 -8.74 -6.05
N ARG A 326 16.98 -9.89 -5.59
CA ARG A 326 16.21 -10.84 -6.39
C ARG A 326 15.12 -11.45 -5.53
N GLY A 327 13.94 -11.67 -6.09
CA GLY A 327 12.84 -12.28 -5.37
C GLY A 327 11.52 -12.14 -6.10
N PRO A 328 10.48 -12.86 -5.66
CA PRO A 328 9.16 -12.83 -6.29
C PRO A 328 8.44 -11.49 -6.15
N ASN A 329 8.92 -10.59 -5.30
CA ASN A 329 8.40 -9.22 -5.11
C ASN A 329 8.97 -8.19 -6.11
N VAL A 330 10.03 -8.54 -6.83
CA VAL A 330 10.66 -7.65 -7.82
C VAL A 330 9.80 -7.61 -9.07
N PHE A 331 9.52 -6.40 -9.55
CA PHE A 331 8.76 -6.14 -10.78
C PHE A 331 9.37 -6.85 -12.01
N ALA A 332 8.56 -7.07 -13.04
CA ALA A 332 9.05 -7.67 -14.29
C ALA A 332 9.80 -6.67 -15.20
N GLY A 333 9.60 -5.37 -14.97
CA GLY A 333 10.26 -4.32 -15.74
C GLY A 333 9.46 -3.04 -15.85
N TYR A 334 10.00 -2.13 -16.65
CA TYR A 334 9.41 -0.82 -16.92
C TYR A 334 8.52 -0.86 -18.16
N ARG A 335 7.31 -0.31 -18.05
CA ARG A 335 6.37 -0.15 -19.15
C ARG A 335 7.02 0.60 -20.31
N ASN A 336 6.94 0.03 -21.51
CA ASN A 336 7.45 0.61 -22.76
C ASN A 336 8.94 1.00 -22.72
N ARG A 337 9.75 0.33 -21.88
CA ARG A 337 11.18 0.64 -21.69
C ARG A 337 12.03 -0.64 -21.55
N PRO A 338 12.15 -1.45 -22.61
CA PRO A 338 12.92 -2.70 -22.56
C PRO A 338 14.41 -2.47 -22.28
N GLU A 339 15.01 -1.40 -22.81
CA GLU A 339 16.43 -1.08 -22.57
C GLU A 339 16.68 -0.74 -21.10
N ALA A 340 15.87 0.16 -20.52
CA ALA A 340 15.98 0.50 -19.10
C ALA A 340 15.65 -0.69 -18.19
N THR A 341 14.85 -1.65 -18.67
CA THR A 341 14.59 -2.90 -17.95
C THR A 341 15.82 -3.80 -17.95
N ALA A 342 16.46 -3.98 -19.10
CA ALA A 342 17.68 -4.77 -19.24
C ALA A 342 18.89 -4.14 -18.52
N GLU A 343 18.93 -2.81 -18.39
CA GLU A 343 19.92 -2.11 -17.55
C GLU A 343 19.67 -2.32 -16.06
N ALA A 344 18.40 -2.40 -15.64
CA ALA A 344 18.02 -2.50 -14.25
C ALA A 344 18.01 -3.94 -13.72
N ILE A 345 17.75 -4.94 -14.56
CA ILE A 345 17.70 -6.36 -14.20
C ILE A 345 18.73 -7.11 -15.05
N ASP A 346 19.72 -7.71 -14.42
CA ASP A 346 20.76 -8.49 -15.14
C ASP A 346 20.26 -9.86 -15.64
N ALA A 347 21.11 -10.54 -16.41
CA ALA A 347 20.79 -11.85 -16.99
C ALA A 347 20.55 -12.95 -15.93
N GLU A 348 21.04 -12.76 -14.70
CA GLU A 348 20.85 -13.66 -13.57
C GLU A 348 19.62 -13.29 -12.72
N GLY A 349 18.88 -12.25 -13.12
CA GLY A 349 17.66 -11.78 -12.49
C GLY A 349 17.89 -10.88 -11.27
N TRP A 350 19.08 -10.32 -11.08
CA TRP A 350 19.33 -9.33 -10.04
C TRP A 350 18.90 -7.94 -10.49
N PHE A 351 18.01 -7.35 -9.71
CA PHE A 351 17.63 -5.97 -9.85
C PHE A 351 18.65 -5.05 -9.13
N ARG A 352 19.14 -4.07 -9.88
CA ARG A 352 20.03 -3.01 -9.46
C ARG A 352 19.23 -1.86 -8.87
N THR A 353 19.30 -1.68 -7.56
CA THR A 353 18.50 -0.64 -6.89
C THR A 353 19.04 0.77 -7.15
N GLY A 354 20.33 0.92 -7.49
CA GLY A 354 21.02 2.20 -7.55
C GLY A 354 21.38 2.79 -6.17
N ASP A 355 20.89 2.20 -5.08
CA ASP A 355 21.21 2.60 -3.72
C ASP A 355 22.45 1.83 -3.22
N LEU A 356 23.27 2.52 -2.42
CA LEU A 356 24.43 1.93 -1.76
C LEU A 356 24.05 1.47 -0.36
N GLY A 357 24.64 0.36 0.07
CA GLY A 357 24.43 -0.15 1.42
C GLY A 357 25.66 -0.84 1.97
N ARG A 358 25.63 -1.10 3.28
CA ARG A 358 26.63 -1.93 3.95
C ARG A 358 25.97 -2.81 5.00
N PHE A 359 26.50 -4.01 5.16
CA PHE A 359 26.10 -4.87 6.27
C PHE A 359 26.97 -4.59 7.50
N ASP A 360 26.33 -4.56 8.67
CA ASP A 360 27.05 -4.66 9.94
C ASP A 360 27.39 -6.11 10.30
N GLU A 361 28.15 -6.31 11.37
CA GLU A 361 28.58 -7.63 11.84
C GLU A 361 27.39 -8.55 12.23
N ALA A 362 26.23 -7.98 12.54
CA ALA A 362 25.02 -8.72 12.88
C ALA A 362 24.12 -8.97 11.65
N GLY A 363 24.55 -8.55 10.45
CA GLY A 363 23.86 -8.68 9.19
C GLY A 363 22.71 -7.70 8.98
N TYR A 364 22.69 -6.57 9.69
CA TYR A 364 21.76 -5.47 9.41
C TYR A 364 22.29 -4.61 8.26
N LEU A 365 21.41 -4.28 7.32
CA LEU A 365 21.70 -3.35 6.24
C LEU A 365 21.55 -1.91 6.76
N ALA A 366 22.58 -1.10 6.55
CA ALA A 366 22.62 0.33 6.82
C ALA A 366 22.65 1.13 5.52
#